data_AF-A0A7C3LVA7-F1
#
_entry.id   AF-A0A7C3LVA7-F1
#
_cell.length_a   1.000
_cell.length_b   1.000
_cell.length_c   1.000
_cell.angle_alpha   90.00
_cell.angle_beta   90.00
_cell.angle_gamma   90.00
#
_symmetry.space_group_name_H-M   'P 1'
#
loop_
_entity.id
_entity.type
_entity.pdbx_description
1 polymer ?
#
loop_
_entity_poly.entity_id
_entity_poly.type
_entity_poly.pdbx_seq_one_letter_code
_entity_poly.pdbx_strand_id
1 'polypeptide(L)'
;MIRRKMRISQITATFRERFMTGKRHSYMTRPLLTLLLVPWIAGILLGEPGPALGTSPSPSWPLWDHFRHHFLQSDGRVIDRTDKDRSTSEGEAYTLYFSLVSGDRETFQKVLEWTRNNLAGGDLDRHLPAWIWGKRPDGSWGILDVNPASDADCWMAYSLIEAGRIWKNPGYASQGRHLLSMIEKNETAFLPGYGWALLPGPWGFRLPDGTVRLNPSYLPPEILLDFDAVSPRSPWKQIL
;
A
#
# COMPACT_ATOMS: atom_id res chain seq x y z
N MET A 1 -1.48 -21.62 13.77
CA MET A 1 -1.52 -20.96 12.45
C MET A 1 -0.13 -20.43 12.12
N ILE A 2 0.60 -21.08 11.22
CA ILE A 2 2.02 -20.83 10.95
C ILE A 2 2.14 -19.55 10.08
N ARG A 3 2.50 -18.42 10.68
CA ARG A 3 2.86 -17.20 9.94
C ARG A 3 4.23 -17.40 9.28
N ARG A 4 4.27 -17.61 7.96
CA ARG A 4 5.52 -17.61 7.18
C ARG A 4 6.05 -16.18 7.11
N LYS A 5 7.22 -15.92 7.70
CA LYS A 5 7.99 -14.67 7.50
C LYS A 5 8.50 -14.66 6.05
N MET A 6 7.95 -13.81 5.20
CA MET A 6 8.41 -13.62 3.83
C MET A 6 9.44 -12.48 3.77
N ARG A 7 10.61 -12.73 3.17
CA ARG A 7 11.67 -11.72 2.96
C ARG A 7 11.37 -10.86 1.73
N ILE A 8 11.90 -9.63 1.68
CA ILE A 8 11.73 -8.67 0.56
C ILE A 8 12.01 -9.30 -0.81
N SER A 9 13.02 -10.17 -0.93
CA SER A 9 13.33 -10.90 -2.17
C SER A 9 12.21 -11.81 -2.68
N GLN A 10 11.31 -12.25 -1.79
CA GLN A 10 10.16 -13.09 -2.15
C GLN A 10 8.96 -12.27 -2.62
N ILE A 11 8.83 -10.99 -2.25
CA ILE A 11 7.75 -10.12 -2.75
C ILE A 11 7.98 -9.84 -4.24
N THR A 12 9.22 -9.54 -4.62
CA THR A 12 9.62 -9.32 -6.02
C THR A 12 9.54 -10.60 -6.86
N ALA A 13 9.85 -11.76 -6.28
CA ALA A 13 9.80 -13.05 -6.98
C ALA A 13 8.37 -13.61 -7.13
N THR A 14 7.52 -13.48 -6.11
CA THR A 14 6.16 -14.05 -6.11
C THR A 14 5.24 -13.31 -7.09
N PHE A 15 5.45 -12.00 -7.30
CA PHE A 15 4.73 -11.25 -8.32
C PHE A 15 5.13 -11.67 -9.74
N ARG A 16 6.41 -11.97 -9.98
CA ARG A 16 6.92 -12.37 -11.30
C ARG A 16 6.52 -13.81 -11.70
N GLU A 17 6.43 -14.74 -10.74
CA GLU A 17 6.00 -16.12 -11.01
C GLU A 17 4.49 -16.26 -11.25
N ARG A 18 3.65 -15.47 -10.57
CA ARG A 18 2.18 -15.65 -10.62
C ARG A 18 1.52 -15.13 -11.90
N PHE A 19 2.14 -14.20 -12.63
CA PHE A 19 1.53 -13.58 -13.80
C PHE A 19 2.17 -13.93 -15.16
N MET A 20 3.39 -14.49 -15.20
CA MET A 20 4.11 -14.70 -16.48
C MET A 20 4.31 -16.16 -16.90
N THR A 21 4.01 -17.14 -16.04
CA THR A 21 4.16 -18.56 -16.42
C THR A 21 3.02 -19.42 -15.89
N GLY A 22 2.08 -19.76 -16.77
CA GLY A 22 1.03 -20.75 -16.51
C GLY A 22 1.58 -22.18 -16.40
N LYS A 23 2.21 -22.51 -15.27
CA LYS A 23 2.57 -23.91 -14.96
C LYS A 23 2.20 -24.25 -13.51
N ARG A 24 1.12 -25.03 -13.37
CA ARG A 24 0.82 -25.81 -12.16
C ARG A 24 1.91 -26.86 -11.97
N HIS A 25 2.55 -26.95 -10.81
CA HIS A 25 3.25 -28.20 -10.42
C HIS A 25 3.10 -28.53 -8.94
N SER A 26 3.08 -29.86 -8.75
CA SER A 26 2.66 -30.68 -7.64
C SER A 26 3.45 -30.51 -6.33
N TYR A 27 2.76 -30.85 -5.23
CA TYR A 27 3.32 -31.00 -3.89
C TYR A 27 4.21 -32.25 -3.82
N MET A 28 5.42 -32.13 -3.25
CA MET A 28 6.19 -33.30 -2.79
C MET A 28 6.89 -33.03 -1.44
N THR A 29 6.40 -33.79 -0.46
CA THR A 29 6.95 -34.34 0.79
C THR A 29 8.37 -33.98 1.27
N ARG A 30 8.44 -33.62 2.56
CA ARG A 30 9.64 -33.50 3.42
C ARG A 30 10.20 -34.87 3.85
N PRO A 31 11.47 -34.94 4.30
CA PRO A 31 11.71 -35.56 5.60
C PRO A 31 12.72 -34.86 6.54
N LEU A 32 12.42 -35.10 7.82
CA LEU A 32 13.13 -35.12 9.11
C LEU A 32 14.43 -34.34 9.42
N LEU A 33 14.37 -33.75 10.61
CA LEU A 33 15.45 -33.27 11.49
C LEU A 33 16.41 -34.39 11.92
N THR A 34 17.68 -34.03 12.09
CA THR A 34 18.55 -34.62 13.11
C THR A 34 19.32 -33.51 13.83
N LEU A 35 19.13 -33.44 15.15
CA LEU A 35 19.86 -32.60 16.10
C LEU A 35 21.26 -33.18 16.35
N LEU A 36 22.30 -32.36 16.33
CA LEU A 36 23.54 -32.63 17.06
C LEU A 36 23.95 -31.38 17.85
N LEU A 37 23.93 -31.54 19.17
CA LEU A 37 24.49 -30.62 20.17
C LEU A 37 26.00 -30.82 20.23
N VAL A 38 26.76 -29.72 20.18
CA VAL A 38 28.17 -29.68 20.61
C VAL A 38 28.35 -28.40 21.44
N PRO A 39 28.81 -28.48 22.70
CA PRO A 39 29.10 -27.29 23.49
C PRO A 39 30.54 -27.29 24.00
N TRP A 40 31.46 -26.46 23.49
CA TRP A 40 32.70 -26.15 24.22
C TRP A 40 33.15 -24.69 24.05
N ILE A 41 32.98 -23.95 25.14
CA ILE A 41 33.94 -23.10 25.89
C ILE A 41 34.62 -21.89 25.21
N ALA A 42 34.58 -20.81 25.99
CA ALA A 42 35.09 -19.46 25.83
C ALA A 42 36.57 -19.30 25.44
N GLY A 43 36.85 -18.18 24.76
CA GLY A 43 38.19 -17.66 24.55
C GLY A 43 38.22 -16.28 23.88
N ILE A 44 38.43 -15.26 24.72
CA ILE A 44 39.23 -14.04 24.46
C ILE A 44 38.61 -12.90 23.62
N LEU A 45 38.67 -11.72 24.24
CA LEU A 45 38.39 -10.40 23.69
C LEU A 45 39.33 -10.06 22.52
N LEU A 46 38.77 -9.92 21.33
CA LEU A 46 39.14 -8.88 20.37
C LEU A 46 37.83 -8.41 19.73
N GLY A 47 37.54 -7.11 19.88
CA GLY A 47 36.38 -6.48 19.26
C GLY A 47 36.57 -6.40 17.75
N GLU A 48 36.29 -7.50 17.06
CA GLU A 48 36.08 -7.51 15.62
C GLU A 48 34.83 -6.65 15.33
N PRO A 49 34.92 -5.61 14.48
CA PRO A 49 33.73 -4.92 14.02
C PRO A 49 32.86 -5.97 13.31
N GLY A 50 31.74 -6.31 13.94
CA GLY A 50 30.77 -7.23 13.37
C GLY A 50 30.42 -6.76 11.95
N PRO A 51 30.19 -7.69 11.00
CA PRO A 51 29.97 -7.34 9.61
C PRO A 51 28.91 -6.25 9.55
N ALA A 52 29.30 -5.08 9.04
CA ALA A 52 28.36 -4.02 8.73
C ALA A 52 27.26 -4.69 7.89
N LEU A 53 26.02 -4.59 8.35
CA LEU A 53 24.86 -5.02 7.59
C LEU A 53 24.84 -4.17 6.32
N GLY A 54 25.54 -4.64 5.29
CA GLY A 54 25.56 -4.03 3.98
C GLY A 54 24.11 -3.92 3.53
N THR A 55 23.65 -2.70 3.34
CA THR A 55 22.43 -2.42 2.59
C THR A 55 22.63 -3.06 1.23
N SER A 56 22.06 -4.24 1.02
CA SER A 56 22.00 -4.83 -0.32
C SER A 56 21.38 -3.76 -1.22
N PRO A 57 22.04 -3.38 -2.33
CA PRO A 57 21.46 -2.40 -3.23
C PRO A 57 20.06 -2.87 -3.61
N SER A 58 19.08 -1.99 -3.45
CA SER A 58 17.72 -2.26 -3.92
C SER A 58 17.79 -2.74 -5.37
N PRO A 59 16.99 -3.75 -5.76
CA PRO A 59 16.97 -4.22 -7.15
C PRO A 59 16.78 -3.03 -8.09
N SER A 60 17.62 -2.91 -9.12
CA SER A 60 17.46 -1.84 -10.09
C SER A 60 16.12 -2.00 -10.81
N TRP A 61 15.31 -0.95 -10.80
CA TRP A 61 14.02 -0.89 -11.50
C TRP A 61 13.99 0.35 -12.38
N PRO A 62 14.53 0.28 -13.61
CA PRO A 62 14.69 1.46 -14.47
C PRO A 62 13.38 2.19 -14.79
N LEU A 63 12.26 1.47 -14.87
CA LEU A 63 10.94 2.09 -15.08
C LEU A 63 10.49 2.92 -13.87
N TRP A 64 10.82 2.49 -12.65
CA TRP A 64 10.58 3.28 -11.44
C TRP A 64 11.42 4.55 -11.42
N ASP A 65 12.70 4.45 -11.79
CA ASP A 65 13.59 5.61 -11.87
C ASP A 65 13.09 6.62 -12.92
N HIS A 66 12.67 6.15 -14.08
CA HIS A 66 12.07 6.97 -15.12
C HIS A 66 10.76 7.61 -14.64
N PHE A 67 9.89 6.84 -13.98
CA PHE A 67 8.65 7.38 -13.42
C PHE A 67 8.93 8.53 -12.44
N ARG A 68 9.83 8.32 -11.47
CA ARG A 68 10.22 9.37 -10.52
C ARG A 68 10.75 10.61 -11.22
N HIS A 69 11.60 10.43 -12.23
CA HIS A 69 12.18 11.56 -12.94
C HIS A 69 11.15 12.44 -13.66
N HIS A 70 10.09 11.83 -14.22
CA HIS A 70 9.12 12.53 -15.06
C HIS A 70 7.86 13.01 -14.32
N PHE A 71 7.42 12.27 -13.31
CA PHE A 71 6.12 12.49 -12.67
C PHE A 71 6.21 12.91 -11.21
N LEU A 72 7.33 12.65 -10.53
CA LEU A 72 7.47 12.97 -9.11
C LEU A 72 8.20 14.30 -8.93
N GLN A 73 7.54 15.24 -8.27
CA GLN A 73 8.15 16.48 -7.80
C GLN A 73 9.01 16.22 -6.55
N SER A 74 10.00 17.08 -6.31
CA SER A 74 10.97 16.92 -5.21
C SER A 74 10.35 16.90 -3.81
N ASP A 75 9.19 17.52 -3.63
CA ASP A 75 8.42 17.55 -2.38
C ASP A 75 7.53 16.32 -2.15
N GLY A 76 7.48 15.39 -3.11
CA GLY A 76 6.69 14.16 -3.01
C GLY A 76 5.42 14.16 -3.85
N ARG A 77 5.06 15.27 -4.50
CA ARG A 77 3.86 15.37 -5.34
C ARG A 77 3.99 14.57 -6.63
N VAL A 78 3.01 13.72 -6.93
CA VAL A 78 2.88 13.00 -8.21
C VAL A 78 2.02 13.82 -9.17
N ILE A 79 2.53 14.12 -10.36
CA ILE A 79 1.90 15.05 -11.29
C ILE A 79 1.49 14.34 -12.58
N ASP A 80 0.20 14.38 -12.89
CA ASP A 80 -0.32 14.07 -14.20
C ASP A 80 -0.10 15.28 -15.13
N ARG A 81 0.96 15.20 -15.94
CA ARG A 81 1.33 16.23 -16.93
C ARG A 81 0.35 16.33 -18.10
N THR A 82 -0.55 15.36 -18.26
CA THR A 82 -1.50 15.31 -19.38
C THR A 82 -2.83 15.97 -19.06
N ASP A 83 -3.15 16.14 -17.77
CA ASP A 83 -4.35 16.83 -17.32
C ASP A 83 -4.02 17.97 -16.34
N LYS A 84 -3.59 19.10 -16.92
CA LYS A 84 -3.41 20.39 -16.22
C LYS A 84 -2.49 20.32 -14.99
N ASP A 85 -1.49 19.45 -15.03
CA ASP A 85 -0.58 19.21 -13.91
C ASP A 85 -1.34 18.90 -12.61
N ARG A 86 -2.43 18.13 -12.67
CA ARG A 86 -3.16 17.73 -11.44
C ARG A 86 -2.42 16.61 -10.70
N SER A 87 -2.81 16.39 -9.46
CA SER A 87 -2.44 15.23 -8.66
C SER A 87 -3.70 14.54 -8.19
N THR A 88 -3.66 13.21 -8.13
CA THR A 88 -4.76 12.40 -7.59
C THR A 88 -4.29 11.58 -6.41
N SER A 89 -5.20 11.27 -5.48
CA SER A 89 -4.90 10.30 -4.42
C SER A 89 -4.42 8.96 -4.98
N GLU A 90 -4.95 8.55 -6.15
CA GLU A 90 -4.52 7.35 -6.87
C GLU A 90 -3.03 7.40 -7.25
N GLY A 91 -2.57 8.51 -7.86
CA GLY A 91 -1.17 8.68 -8.25
C GLY A 91 -0.22 8.62 -7.06
N GLU A 92 -0.62 9.24 -5.94
CA GLU A 92 0.12 9.16 -4.67
C GLU A 92 0.15 7.72 -4.12
N ALA A 93 -1.00 7.04 -4.10
CA ALA A 93 -1.13 5.68 -3.58
C ALA A 93 -0.28 4.66 -4.36
N TYR A 94 -0.29 4.72 -5.70
CA TYR A 94 0.57 3.88 -6.52
C TYR A 94 2.05 4.19 -6.32
N THR A 95 2.41 5.45 -6.13
CA THR A 95 3.79 5.84 -5.88
C THR A 95 4.28 5.34 -4.51
N LEU A 96 3.43 5.34 -3.47
CA LEU A 96 3.72 4.69 -2.20
C LEU A 96 3.94 3.19 -2.39
N TYR A 97 3.08 2.52 -3.15
CA TYR A 97 3.23 1.10 -3.43
C TYR A 97 4.52 0.79 -4.20
N PHE A 98 4.85 1.54 -5.26
CA PHE A 98 6.08 1.34 -6.03
C PHE A 98 7.33 1.62 -5.20
N SER A 99 7.30 2.63 -4.34
CA SER A 99 8.38 2.92 -3.38
C SER A 99 8.56 1.78 -2.38
N LEU A 100 7.47 1.15 -1.92
CA LEU A 100 7.54 -0.03 -1.08
C LEU A 100 8.18 -1.22 -1.82
N VAL A 101 7.76 -1.49 -3.06
CA VAL A 101 8.27 -2.59 -3.89
C VAL A 101 9.75 -2.41 -4.21
N SER A 102 10.20 -1.20 -4.52
CA SER A 102 11.60 -0.86 -4.80
C SER A 102 12.47 -0.75 -3.54
N GLY A 103 11.85 -0.69 -2.35
CA GLY A 103 12.53 -0.43 -1.09
C GLY A 103 13.00 1.03 -0.92
N ASP A 104 12.48 1.95 -1.74
CA ASP A 104 12.76 3.37 -1.72
C ASP A 104 12.02 4.09 -0.58
N ARG A 105 12.60 4.01 0.62
CA ARG A 105 12.02 4.61 1.83
C ARG A 105 11.97 6.14 1.77
N GLU A 106 12.91 6.76 1.06
CA GLU A 106 12.99 8.22 0.98
C GLU A 106 11.83 8.77 0.15
N THR A 107 11.60 8.20 -1.04
CA THR A 107 10.44 8.58 -1.85
C THR A 107 9.14 8.25 -1.14
N PHE A 108 9.03 7.08 -0.49
CA PHE A 108 7.84 6.72 0.28
C PHE A 108 7.51 7.79 1.34
N GLN A 109 8.51 8.24 2.10
CA GLN A 109 8.31 9.25 3.14
C GLN A 109 7.89 10.60 2.55
N LYS A 110 8.52 11.06 1.46
CA LYS A 110 8.17 12.33 0.80
C LYS A 110 6.74 12.33 0.28
N VAL A 111 6.35 11.27 -0.43
CA VAL A 111 5.01 11.08 -0.99
C VAL A 111 3.96 11.02 0.13
N LEU A 112 4.24 10.29 1.22
CA LEU A 112 3.33 10.21 2.37
C LEU A 112 3.16 11.58 3.05
N GLU A 113 4.24 12.33 3.22
CA GLU A 113 4.21 13.66 3.83
C GLU A 113 3.44 14.65 2.96
N TRP A 114 3.69 14.63 1.64
CA TRP A 114 2.95 15.46 0.69
C TRP A 114 1.45 15.15 0.71
N THR A 115 1.11 13.87 0.64
CA THR A 115 -0.27 13.37 0.72
C THR A 115 -0.96 13.84 1.99
N ARG A 116 -0.31 13.67 3.16
CA ARG A 116 -0.86 14.09 4.45
C ARG A 116 -1.19 15.58 4.45
N ASN A 117 -0.24 16.40 4.02
CA ASN A 117 -0.37 17.86 4.11
C ASN A 117 -1.33 18.45 3.07
N ASN A 118 -1.42 17.86 1.88
CA ASN A 118 -2.14 18.45 0.75
C ASN A 118 -3.49 17.80 0.47
N LEU A 119 -3.65 16.50 0.76
CA LEU A 119 -4.89 15.76 0.48
C LEU A 119 -5.69 15.45 1.75
N ALA A 120 -5.04 15.35 2.92
CA ALA A 120 -5.69 14.95 4.18
C ALA A 120 -5.70 16.05 5.26
N GLY A 121 -5.54 17.32 4.87
CA GLY A 121 -5.60 18.46 5.79
C GLY A 121 -4.55 18.43 6.92
N GLY A 122 -3.41 17.77 6.68
CA GLY A 122 -2.34 17.59 7.67
C GLY A 122 -2.53 16.38 8.60
N ASP A 123 -3.64 15.65 8.51
CA ASP A 123 -3.96 14.55 9.42
C ASP A 123 -4.61 13.36 8.69
N LEU A 124 -3.76 12.45 8.21
CA LEU A 124 -4.18 11.21 7.55
C LEU A 124 -4.70 10.15 8.55
N ASP A 125 -4.61 10.40 9.86
CA ASP A 125 -5.23 9.54 10.87
C ASP A 125 -6.71 9.91 11.11
N ARG A 126 -7.17 11.05 10.56
CA ARG A 126 -8.54 11.57 10.74
C ARG A 126 -9.30 11.87 9.45
N HIS A 127 -8.62 11.97 8.31
CA HIS A 127 -9.23 12.27 7.03
C HIS A 127 -8.83 11.25 5.97
N LEU A 128 -9.81 10.79 5.19
CA LEU A 128 -9.53 10.19 3.89
C LEU A 128 -8.99 11.27 2.94
N PRO A 129 -7.98 10.97 2.10
CA PRO A 129 -7.38 11.95 1.22
C PRO A 129 -8.35 12.37 0.11
N ALA A 130 -8.42 13.68 -0.15
CA ALA A 130 -9.12 14.24 -1.30
C ALA A 130 -8.58 13.66 -2.62
N TRP A 131 -9.46 13.34 -3.57
CA TRP A 131 -9.07 12.62 -4.77
C TRP A 131 -8.45 13.50 -5.87
N ILE A 132 -8.71 14.82 -5.89
CA ILE A 132 -8.05 15.74 -6.83
C ILE A 132 -7.47 16.96 -6.13
N TRP A 133 -6.22 17.24 -6.47
CA TRP A 133 -5.50 18.47 -6.14
C TRP A 133 -4.88 19.09 -7.40
N GLY A 134 -4.89 20.42 -7.51
CA GLY A 134 -4.35 21.09 -8.68
C GLY A 134 -4.54 22.60 -8.65
N LYS A 135 -4.37 23.23 -9.80
CA LYS A 135 -4.53 24.68 -9.95
C LYS A 135 -6.01 25.07 -9.98
N ARG A 136 -6.41 25.94 -9.07
CA ARG A 136 -7.77 26.48 -8.92
C ARG A 136 -8.05 27.61 -9.92
N PRO A 137 -9.33 27.99 -10.13
CA PRO A 137 -9.68 29.09 -11.04
C PRO A 137 -9.05 30.44 -10.69
N ASP A 138 -8.79 30.70 -9.40
CA ASP A 138 -8.12 31.91 -8.91
C ASP A 138 -6.59 31.88 -9.10
N GLY A 139 -6.05 30.81 -9.67
CA GLY A 139 -4.63 30.60 -9.91
C GLY A 139 -3.86 30.03 -8.72
N SER A 140 -4.48 29.91 -7.54
CA SER A 140 -3.90 29.22 -6.39
C SER A 140 -3.83 27.71 -6.61
N TRP A 141 -3.04 27.01 -5.80
CA TRP A 141 -2.96 25.55 -5.84
C TRP A 141 -3.59 24.95 -4.59
N GLY A 142 -4.37 23.89 -4.76
CA GLY A 142 -5.05 23.24 -3.64
C GLY A 142 -5.97 22.11 -4.08
N ILE A 143 -6.74 21.58 -3.13
CA ILE A 143 -7.80 20.61 -3.41
C ILE A 143 -8.80 21.21 -4.40
N LEU A 144 -9.12 20.44 -5.44
CA LEU A 144 -10.14 20.74 -6.45
C LEU A 144 -11.43 19.98 -6.19
N ASP A 145 -11.33 18.77 -5.65
CA ASP A 145 -12.46 17.96 -5.20
C ASP A 145 -12.09 17.22 -3.91
N VAL A 146 -12.89 17.44 -2.87
CA VAL A 146 -12.68 16.92 -1.51
C VAL A 146 -13.12 15.47 -1.35
N ASN A 147 -13.88 14.90 -2.30
CA ASN A 147 -14.33 13.52 -2.19
C ASN A 147 -13.13 12.56 -2.15
N PRO A 148 -13.15 11.53 -1.30
CA PRO A 148 -12.18 10.43 -1.40
C PRO A 148 -12.42 9.52 -2.60
N ALA A 149 -11.41 8.70 -2.91
CA ALA A 149 -11.48 7.64 -3.91
C ALA A 149 -10.96 6.33 -3.30
N SER A 150 -11.89 5.38 -3.10
CA SER A 150 -11.64 4.19 -2.27
C SER A 150 -10.58 3.24 -2.81
N ASP A 151 -10.29 3.25 -4.12
CA ASP A 151 -9.17 2.52 -4.69
C ASP A 151 -7.84 3.04 -4.15
N ALA A 152 -7.64 4.36 -4.24
CA ALA A 152 -6.45 5.02 -3.74
C ALA A 152 -6.30 4.80 -2.23
N ASP A 153 -7.40 4.94 -1.49
CA ASP A 153 -7.42 4.78 -0.05
C ASP A 153 -7.02 3.35 0.35
N CYS A 154 -7.55 2.34 -0.35
CA CYS A 154 -7.18 0.94 -0.16
C CYS A 154 -5.68 0.70 -0.48
N TRP A 155 -5.19 1.18 -1.62
CA TRP A 155 -3.76 1.04 -1.98
C TRP A 155 -2.84 1.72 -0.98
N MET A 156 -3.24 2.87 -0.45
CA MET A 156 -2.48 3.64 0.53
C MET A 156 -2.46 2.94 1.90
N ALA A 157 -3.63 2.48 2.38
CA ALA A 157 -3.73 1.72 3.63
C ALA A 157 -2.89 0.43 3.57
N TYR A 158 -3.00 -0.31 2.47
CA TYR A 158 -2.20 -1.50 2.18
C TYR A 158 -0.71 -1.19 2.24
N SER A 159 -0.26 -0.18 1.49
CA SER A 159 1.15 0.19 1.39
C SER A 159 1.72 0.61 2.75
N LEU A 160 0.96 1.32 3.58
CA LEU A 160 1.37 1.72 4.92
C LEU A 160 1.48 0.52 5.89
N ILE A 161 0.50 -0.39 5.87
CA ILE A 161 0.52 -1.61 6.69
C ILE A 161 1.73 -2.47 6.32
N GLU A 162 1.96 -2.69 5.03
CA GLU A 162 3.05 -3.51 4.54
C GLU A 162 4.42 -2.84 4.72
N ALA A 163 4.53 -1.52 4.50
CA ALA A 163 5.73 -0.76 4.86
C ALA A 163 6.05 -0.91 6.36
N GLY A 164 5.04 -0.81 7.22
CA GLY A 164 5.23 -1.01 8.66
C GLY A 164 5.71 -2.41 9.01
N ARG A 165 5.20 -3.44 8.33
CA ARG A 165 5.64 -4.83 8.49
C ARG A 165 7.06 -5.07 7.97
N ILE A 166 7.35 -4.63 6.75
CA ILE A 166 8.59 -4.91 6.02
C ILE A 166 9.76 -4.10 6.57
N TRP A 167 9.53 -2.81 6.85
CA TRP A 167 10.55 -1.91 7.37
C TRP A 167 10.60 -1.85 8.89
N LYS A 168 9.74 -2.61 9.58
CA LYS A 168 9.60 -2.62 11.05
C LYS A 168 9.30 -1.23 11.62
N ASN A 169 8.44 -0.47 10.94
CA ASN A 169 7.99 0.84 11.37
C ASN A 169 6.58 0.76 11.95
N PRO A 170 6.41 0.74 13.29
CA PRO A 170 5.09 0.64 13.90
C PRO A 170 4.20 1.86 13.61
N GLY A 171 4.79 3.03 13.31
CA GLY A 171 4.05 4.24 12.94
C GLY A 171 3.29 4.07 11.63
N TYR A 172 3.95 3.57 10.57
CA TYR A 172 3.28 3.27 9.31
C TYR A 172 2.19 2.21 9.47
N ALA A 173 2.47 1.14 10.25
CA ALA A 173 1.47 0.11 10.52
C ALA A 173 0.25 0.67 11.29
N SER A 174 0.44 1.63 12.19
CA SER A 174 -0.66 2.27 12.91
C SER A 174 -1.48 3.16 12.00
N GLN A 175 -0.82 4.05 11.23
CA GLN A 175 -1.48 4.97 10.32
C GLN A 175 -2.27 4.23 9.23
N GLY A 176 -1.69 3.16 8.65
CA GLY A 176 -2.41 2.33 7.68
C GLY A 176 -3.65 1.64 8.25
N ARG A 177 -3.64 1.25 9.54
CA ARG A 177 -4.84 0.70 10.21
C ARG A 177 -5.90 1.76 10.52
N HIS A 178 -5.49 2.98 10.87
CA HIS A 178 -6.43 4.09 11.03
C HIS A 178 -7.11 4.41 9.69
N LEU A 179 -6.33 4.49 8.61
CA LEU A 179 -6.85 4.69 7.27
C LEU A 179 -7.81 3.56 6.88
N LEU A 180 -7.43 2.29 7.09
CA LEU A 180 -8.31 1.14 6.85
C LEU A 180 -9.63 1.25 7.62
N SER A 181 -9.59 1.65 8.89
CA SER A 181 -10.80 1.83 9.70
C SER A 181 -11.71 2.94 9.16
N MET A 182 -11.14 4.01 8.60
CA MET A 182 -11.91 5.06 7.94
C MET A 182 -12.55 4.58 6.64
N ILE A 183 -11.85 3.77 5.84
CA ILE A 183 -12.40 3.13 4.62
C ILE A 183 -13.59 2.25 5.01
N GLU A 184 -13.41 1.35 5.98
CA GLU A 184 -14.47 0.46 6.47
C GLU A 184 -15.72 1.25 6.88
N LYS A 185 -15.51 2.38 7.58
CA LYS A 185 -16.61 3.20 8.09
C LYS A 185 -17.32 4.02 7.01
N ASN A 186 -16.58 4.61 6.08
CA ASN A 186 -17.10 5.66 5.19
C ASN A 186 -17.29 5.21 3.75
N GLU A 187 -16.62 4.13 3.33
CA GLU A 187 -16.59 3.68 1.94
C GLU A 187 -17.12 2.26 1.75
N THR A 188 -17.54 1.58 2.82
CA THR A 188 -18.24 0.30 2.69
C THR A 188 -19.73 0.45 2.99
N ALA A 189 -20.53 -0.38 2.31
CA ALA A 189 -21.97 -0.36 2.47
C ALA A 189 -22.59 -1.74 2.28
N PHE A 190 -23.58 -2.07 3.11
CA PHE A 190 -24.49 -3.16 2.82
C PHE A 190 -25.55 -2.71 1.81
N LEU A 191 -25.67 -3.45 0.71
CA LEU A 191 -26.58 -3.21 -0.40
C LEU A 191 -27.62 -4.35 -0.44
N PRO A 192 -28.92 -4.08 -0.21
CA PRO A 192 -29.96 -5.11 -0.24
C PRO A 192 -29.97 -5.90 -1.55
N GLY A 193 -29.95 -7.23 -1.46
CA GLY A 193 -29.91 -8.13 -2.62
C GLY A 193 -28.54 -8.32 -3.27
N TYR A 194 -27.51 -7.56 -2.86
CA TYR A 194 -26.13 -7.68 -3.34
C TYR A 194 -25.18 -8.16 -2.23
N GLY A 195 -25.29 -7.60 -1.03
CA GLY A 195 -24.36 -7.86 0.08
C GLY A 195 -23.51 -6.64 0.40
N TRP A 196 -22.37 -6.85 1.08
CA TRP A 196 -21.42 -5.77 1.33
C TRP A 196 -20.67 -5.39 0.05
N ALA A 197 -20.46 -4.10 -0.14
CA ALA A 197 -19.70 -3.54 -1.25
C ALA A 197 -18.75 -2.44 -0.77
N LEU A 198 -17.63 -2.28 -1.48
CA LEU A 198 -16.84 -1.06 -1.45
C LEU A 198 -17.46 -0.06 -2.43
N LEU A 199 -17.87 1.10 -1.93
CA LEU A 199 -18.32 2.22 -2.74
C LEU A 199 -17.08 2.94 -3.29
N PRO A 200 -17.11 3.43 -4.55
CA PRO A 200 -15.95 4.12 -5.11
C PRO A 200 -15.51 5.39 -4.36
N GLY A 201 -16.40 5.95 -3.53
CA GLY A 201 -16.11 6.97 -2.54
C GLY A 201 -17.35 7.22 -1.66
N PRO A 202 -17.24 8.04 -0.59
CA PRO A 202 -18.34 8.31 0.34
C PRO A 202 -19.54 9.00 -0.29
N TRP A 203 -19.31 9.85 -1.30
CA TRP A 203 -20.35 10.67 -1.92
C TRP A 203 -20.46 10.44 -3.42
N GLY A 204 -21.69 10.54 -3.95
CA GLY A 204 -21.97 10.53 -5.40
C GLY A 204 -22.22 9.16 -6.04
N PHE A 205 -22.07 8.06 -5.30
CA PHE A 205 -22.22 6.70 -5.85
C PHE A 205 -23.55 6.01 -5.53
N ARG A 206 -24.35 6.60 -4.63
CA ARG A 206 -25.78 6.27 -4.45
C ARG A 206 -26.58 7.25 -5.31
N LEU A 207 -27.30 6.72 -6.30
CA LEU A 207 -27.98 7.54 -7.31
C LEU A 207 -29.43 7.86 -6.90
N PRO A 208 -30.04 8.94 -7.44
CA PRO A 208 -31.40 9.33 -7.09
C PRO A 208 -32.48 8.29 -7.42
N ASP A 209 -32.21 7.38 -8.36
CA ASP A 209 -33.11 6.29 -8.75
C ASP A 209 -33.03 5.06 -7.82
N GLY A 210 -32.24 5.15 -6.74
CA GLY A 210 -32.04 4.09 -5.76
C GLY A 210 -30.96 3.06 -6.15
N THR A 211 -30.31 3.21 -7.31
CA THR A 211 -29.21 2.34 -7.72
C THR A 211 -27.87 2.78 -7.10
N VAL A 212 -26.90 1.86 -7.09
CA VAL A 212 -25.54 2.12 -6.61
C VAL A 212 -24.56 1.86 -7.74
N ARG A 213 -23.68 2.83 -8.00
CA ARG A 213 -22.60 2.71 -8.98
C ARG A 213 -21.36 2.14 -8.29
N LEU A 214 -20.90 0.99 -8.77
CA LEU A 214 -19.67 0.34 -8.31
C LEU A 214 -18.61 0.37 -9.41
N ASN A 215 -17.34 0.25 -9.03
CA ASN A 215 -16.24 0.12 -9.96
C ASN A 215 -15.46 -1.19 -9.68
N PRO A 216 -15.54 -2.20 -10.57
CA PRO A 216 -14.80 -3.44 -10.38
C PRO A 216 -13.28 -3.29 -10.29
N SER A 217 -12.69 -2.25 -10.90
CA SER A 217 -11.23 -2.06 -10.85
C SER A 217 -10.72 -1.62 -9.47
N TYR A 218 -11.62 -1.20 -8.57
CA TYR A 218 -11.28 -0.72 -7.23
C TYR A 218 -11.09 -1.87 -6.21
N LEU A 219 -11.24 -3.13 -6.66
CA LEU A 219 -11.23 -4.32 -5.81
C LEU A 219 -10.08 -5.27 -6.15
N PRO A 220 -8.80 -4.87 -5.97
CA PRO A 220 -7.68 -5.80 -6.15
C PRO A 220 -7.77 -6.95 -5.12
N PRO A 221 -8.08 -8.19 -5.54
CA PRO A 221 -8.47 -9.25 -4.61
C PRO A 221 -7.39 -9.58 -3.57
N GLU A 222 -6.12 -9.46 -3.94
CA GLU A 222 -4.99 -9.68 -3.05
C GLU A 222 -4.96 -8.70 -1.86
N ILE A 223 -5.27 -7.43 -2.10
CA ILE A 223 -5.31 -6.41 -1.03
C ILE A 223 -6.48 -6.67 -0.10
N LEU A 224 -7.65 -7.02 -0.64
CA LEU A 224 -8.84 -7.31 0.16
C LEU A 224 -8.65 -8.55 1.05
N LEU A 225 -7.94 -9.56 0.56
CA LEU A 225 -7.55 -10.73 1.38
C LEU A 225 -6.62 -10.33 2.53
N ASP A 226 -5.67 -9.42 2.29
CA ASP A 226 -4.79 -8.93 3.34
C ASP A 226 -5.55 -8.05 4.35
N PHE A 227 -6.56 -7.29 3.91
CA PHE A 227 -7.45 -6.55 4.80
C PHE A 227 -8.31 -7.45 5.68
N ASP A 228 -8.83 -8.58 5.18
CA ASP A 228 -9.51 -9.58 6.01
C ASP A 228 -8.59 -10.13 7.10
N ALA A 229 -7.30 -10.34 6.80
CA ALA A 229 -6.33 -10.79 7.79
C ALA A 229 -5.98 -9.72 8.85
N VAL A 230 -6.04 -8.44 8.49
CA VAL A 230 -5.76 -7.30 9.39
C VAL A 230 -7.00 -6.93 10.22
N SER A 231 -8.19 -7.04 9.64
CA SER A 231 -9.48 -6.62 10.20
C SER A 231 -10.55 -7.71 9.98
N PRO A 232 -10.42 -8.87 10.67
CA PRO A 232 -11.22 -10.07 10.39
C PRO A 232 -12.70 -9.98 10.78
N ARG A 233 -13.13 -8.87 11.39
CA ARG A 233 -14.54 -8.60 11.71
C ARG A 233 -15.22 -7.67 10.71
N SER A 234 -14.44 -7.08 9.82
CA SER A 234 -14.91 -6.15 8.80
C SER A 234 -15.34 -6.92 7.54
N PRO A 235 -16.11 -6.32 6.63
CA PRO A 235 -16.79 -7.06 5.56
C PRO A 235 -15.88 -7.48 4.41
N TRP A 236 -14.55 -7.40 4.53
CA TRP A 236 -13.60 -7.64 3.43
C TRP A 236 -13.79 -8.98 2.73
N LYS A 237 -13.99 -10.06 3.49
CA LYS A 237 -14.29 -11.39 2.93
C LYS A 237 -15.65 -11.47 2.21
N GLN A 238 -16.60 -10.60 2.55
CA GLN A 238 -17.93 -10.55 1.93
C GLN A 238 -17.95 -9.62 0.70
N ILE A 239 -16.99 -8.71 0.59
CA ILE A 239 -16.80 -7.82 -0.57
C ILE A 239 -16.09 -8.55 -1.72
N LEU A 240 -15.22 -9.52 -1.41
CA LEU A 240 -14.61 -10.45 -2.37
C LEU A 240 -15.63 -11.37 -3.04
#